data_AF-A0AAE2PZ20-F1
#
_entry.id   AF-A0AAE2PZ20-F1
#
_cell.length_a   1.000
_cell.length_b   1.000
_cell.length_c   1.000
_cell.angle_alpha   90.00
_cell.angle_beta   90.00
_cell.angle_gamma   90.00
#
_symmetry.space_group_name_H-M   'P 1'
#
loop_
_entity.id
_entity.type
_entity.pdbx_description
1 polymer ?
#
loop_
_entity_poly.entity_id
_entity_poly.type
_entity_poly.pdbx_seq_one_letter_code
_entity_poly.pdbx_strand_id
1 'polypeptide(L)'
;MENVDANRLKIWQALSEFFLDTEITDSTFDYVARVVLETGYSPREIHSILWAEVFPVLEGNLKSIAGEWAGWTDEWLLEHLSVSEVSTNKLGDSGIIKEITRCWGQVATRLPPVYA
;
A
#
# COMPACT_ATOMS: atom_id res chain seq x y z
N MET A 1 8.57 -19.35 -7.44
CA MET A 1 9.00 -18.00 -7.06
C MET A 1 8.34 -17.10 -8.06
N GLU A 2 7.19 -16.53 -7.70
CA GLU A 2 6.50 -15.61 -8.61
C GLU A 2 7.43 -14.45 -8.90
N ASN A 3 7.56 -14.10 -10.17
CA ASN A 3 8.53 -13.12 -10.62
C ASN A 3 7.97 -11.74 -10.29
N VAL A 4 8.52 -11.07 -9.26
CA VAL A 4 8.16 -9.69 -8.93
C VAL A 4 8.57 -8.82 -10.12
N ASP A 5 7.58 -8.31 -10.86
CA ASP A 5 7.87 -7.38 -11.96
C ASP A 5 8.25 -5.99 -11.43
N ALA A 6 8.83 -5.16 -12.30
CA ALA A 6 9.28 -3.82 -11.94
C ALA A 6 8.12 -2.90 -11.49
N ASN A 7 6.88 -3.17 -11.89
CA ASN A 7 5.72 -2.40 -11.46
C ASN A 7 5.25 -2.82 -10.07
N ARG A 8 5.44 -4.08 -9.69
CA ARG A 8 5.09 -4.61 -8.36
C ARG A 8 5.89 -3.91 -7.26
N LEU A 9 7.20 -3.76 -7.44
CA LEU A 9 8.03 -3.04 -6.48
C LEU A 9 7.62 -1.56 -6.37
N LYS A 10 7.33 -0.89 -7.51
CA LYS A 10 6.87 0.51 -7.50
C LYS A 10 5.60 0.70 -6.70
N ILE A 11 4.60 -0.16 -6.91
CA ILE A 11 3.33 -0.03 -6.20
C ILE A 11 3.46 -0.42 -4.73
N TRP A 12 4.31 -1.39 -4.37
CA TRP A 12 4.65 -1.68 -2.98
C TRP A 12 5.28 -0.49 -2.29
N GLN A 13 6.29 0.15 -2.90
CA GLN A 13 6.89 1.38 -2.37
C GLN A 13 5.84 2.47 -2.14
N ALA A 14 5.01 2.75 -3.15
CA ALA A 14 3.98 3.78 -3.04
C ALA A 14 2.96 3.49 -1.93
N LEU A 15 2.45 2.27 -1.83
CA LEU A 15 1.46 1.92 -0.80
C LEU A 15 2.06 1.82 0.61
N SER A 16 3.37 1.59 0.71
CA SER A 16 4.08 1.54 2.00
C SER A 16 4.07 2.90 2.71
N GLU A 17 3.95 4.00 1.98
CA GLU A 17 3.82 5.36 2.54
C GLU A 17 2.66 5.49 3.56
N PHE A 18 1.62 4.67 3.44
CA PHE A 18 0.50 4.70 4.40
C PHE A 18 0.84 4.13 5.78
N PHE A 19 1.99 3.46 5.90
CA PHE A 19 2.39 2.73 7.09
C PHE A 19 3.57 3.37 7.82
N LEU A 20 4.06 4.51 7.34
CA LEU A 20 5.11 5.27 8.02
C LEU A 20 4.56 5.95 9.27
N ASP A 21 5.41 6.08 10.28
CA ASP A 21 5.14 6.86 11.49
C ASP A 21 5.34 8.36 11.22
N THR A 22 4.63 8.87 10.22
CA THR A 22 4.69 10.25 9.75
C THR A 22 3.29 10.76 9.36
N GLU A 23 3.13 12.08 9.28
CA GLU A 23 1.90 12.66 8.76
C GLU A 23 1.78 12.42 7.25
N ILE A 24 0.68 11.79 6.83
CA ILE A 24 0.40 11.56 5.41
C ILE A 24 -0.21 12.84 4.82
N THR A 25 0.42 13.35 3.76
CA THR A 25 0.07 14.63 3.14
C THR A 25 -0.69 14.44 1.82
N ASP A 26 -1.28 15.53 1.31
CA ASP A 26 -1.89 15.54 -0.02
C ASP A 26 -0.90 15.15 -1.13
N SER A 27 0.36 15.57 -1.02
CA SER A 27 1.41 15.17 -1.96
C SER A 27 1.70 13.67 -1.94
N THR A 28 1.57 13.02 -0.78
CA THR A 28 1.68 11.55 -0.68
C THR A 28 0.51 10.89 -1.41
N PHE A 29 -0.71 11.38 -1.24
CA PHE A 29 -1.87 10.84 -1.96
C PHE A 29 -1.76 11.05 -3.48
N ASP A 30 -1.28 12.20 -3.94
CA ASP A 30 -1.04 12.47 -5.36
C ASP A 30 0.04 11.54 -5.94
N TYR A 31 1.10 11.31 -5.17
CA TYR A 31 2.16 10.36 -5.54
C TYR A 31 1.62 8.95 -5.71
N VAL A 32 0.88 8.44 -4.73
CA VAL A 32 0.31 7.08 -4.78
C VAL A 32 -0.66 6.95 -5.95
N ALA A 33 -1.54 7.94 -6.17
CA ALA A 33 -2.47 7.94 -7.31
C ALA A 33 -1.72 7.89 -8.66
N ARG A 34 -0.64 8.65 -8.80
CA ARG A 34 0.21 8.61 -10.01
C ARG A 34 0.81 7.21 -10.22
N VAL A 35 1.38 6.60 -9.18
CA VAL A 35 1.99 5.26 -9.30
C VAL A 35 0.95 4.20 -9.63
N VAL A 36 -0.24 4.26 -9.03
CA VAL A 36 -1.37 3.37 -9.38
C VAL A 36 -1.64 3.42 -10.89
N LEU A 37 -1.74 4.61 -11.49
CA LEU A 37 -1.96 4.76 -12.92
C LEU A 37 -0.77 4.29 -13.78
N GLU A 38 0.47 4.57 -13.37
CA GLU A 38 1.68 4.18 -14.09
C GLU A 38 1.87 2.66 -14.16
N THR A 39 1.41 1.92 -13.14
CA THR A 39 1.58 0.47 -13.07
C THR A 39 0.62 -0.28 -13.99
N GLY A 40 -0.51 0.33 -14.35
CA GLY A 40 -1.54 -0.27 -15.22
C GLY A 40 -2.37 -1.38 -14.55
N TYR A 41 -2.21 -1.62 -13.25
CA TYR A 41 -3.00 -2.59 -12.51
C TYR A 41 -4.47 -2.17 -12.42
N SER A 42 -5.36 -3.15 -12.52
CA SER A 42 -6.79 -2.94 -12.33
C SER A 42 -7.11 -2.56 -10.88
N PRO A 43 -8.27 -1.92 -10.62
CA PRO A 43 -8.71 -1.61 -9.27
C PRO A 43 -8.72 -2.81 -8.32
N ARG A 44 -9.12 -3.99 -8.84
CA ARG A 44 -9.13 -5.23 -8.07
C ARG A 44 -7.71 -5.66 -7.69
N GLU A 45 -6.76 -5.55 -8.60
CA GLU A 45 -5.35 -5.87 -8.33
C GLU A 45 -4.76 -4.91 -7.30
N ILE A 46 -4.98 -3.60 -7.43
CA ILE A 46 -4.50 -2.62 -6.45
C ILE A 46 -5.09 -2.88 -5.06
N HIS A 47 -6.39 -3.20 -5.00
CA HIS A 47 -7.01 -3.58 -3.73
C HIS A 47 -6.37 -4.85 -3.14
N SER A 48 -6.13 -5.88 -3.95
CA SER A 48 -5.42 -7.09 -3.50
C SER A 48 -3.99 -6.77 -3.03
N ILE A 49 -3.24 -5.96 -3.78
CA ILE A 49 -1.87 -5.56 -3.41
C ILE A 49 -1.87 -4.86 -2.05
N LEU A 50 -2.73 -3.87 -1.86
CA LEU A 50 -2.79 -3.14 -0.59
C LEU A 50 -3.14 -4.07 0.57
N TRP A 51 -4.19 -4.87 0.44
CA TRP A 51 -4.76 -5.58 1.59
C TRP A 51 -4.20 -6.98 1.83
N ALA A 52 -3.68 -7.65 0.79
CA ALA A 52 -3.14 -9.00 0.89
C ALA A 52 -1.61 -9.03 0.96
N GLU A 53 -0.93 -8.05 0.34
CA GLU A 53 0.53 -8.05 0.22
C GLU A 53 1.16 -7.05 1.21
N VAL A 54 0.74 -5.78 1.17
CA VAL A 54 1.39 -4.70 1.94
C VAL A 54 0.88 -4.62 3.38
N PHE A 55 -0.44 -4.53 3.56
CA PHE A 55 -1.06 -4.28 4.86
C PHE A 55 -0.64 -5.29 5.95
N PRO A 56 -0.71 -6.63 5.72
CA PRO A 56 -0.43 -7.58 6.80
C PRO A 56 1.02 -7.54 7.30
N VAL A 57 1.95 -7.08 6.45
CA VAL A 57 3.37 -7.01 6.78
C VAL A 57 3.70 -5.69 7.48
N LEU A 58 3.10 -4.57 7.04
CA LEU A 58 3.46 -3.24 7.50
C LEU A 58 2.57 -2.67 8.62
N GLU A 59 1.38 -3.22 8.89
CA GLU A 59 0.50 -2.70 9.94
C GLU A 59 1.13 -2.70 11.34
N GLY A 60 2.16 -3.53 11.57
CA GLY A 60 2.91 -3.56 12.81
C GLY A 60 3.68 -2.26 13.08
N ASN A 61 4.06 -1.52 12.04
CA ASN A 61 4.83 -0.28 12.17
C ASN A 61 4.04 0.81 12.91
N LEU A 62 2.75 0.93 12.59
CA LEU A 62 1.82 1.90 13.18
C LEU A 62 1.42 1.56 14.63
N LYS A 63 1.80 0.38 15.14
CA LYS A 63 1.60 -0.02 16.54
C LYS A 63 2.83 0.26 17.40
N SER A 64 3.96 0.64 16.79
CA SER A 64 5.19 0.99 17.49
C SER A 64 5.10 2.38 18.12
N ILE A 65 5.82 2.60 19.23
CA ILE A 65 5.94 3.92 19.88
C ILE A 65 6.80 4.87 19.03
N ALA A 66 7.73 4.30 18.26
CA ALA A 66 8.53 4.99 17.26
C ALA A 66 8.70 4.01 16.09
N GLY A 67 7.83 4.12 15.10
CA GLY A 67 7.87 3.29 13.89
C GLY A 67 8.95 3.74 12.91
N GLU A 68 9.08 3.01 11.81
CA GLU A 68 9.81 3.44 10.62
C GLU A 68 9.20 4.73 10.06
N TRP A 69 10.05 5.68 9.71
CA TRP A 69 9.71 7.03 9.28
C TRP A 69 10.42 7.41 7.97
N ALA A 70 11.46 6.69 7.58
CA ALA A 70 12.25 6.91 6.37
C ALA A 70 11.84 6.03 5.18
N GLY A 71 10.89 5.11 5.38
CA GLY A 71 10.51 4.13 4.37
C GLY A 71 11.33 2.85 4.44
N TRP A 72 10.95 1.89 3.59
CA TRP A 72 11.65 0.62 3.45
C TRP A 72 12.48 0.62 2.17
N THR A 73 13.66 0.01 2.19
CA THR A 73 14.45 -0.16 0.97
C THR A 73 13.80 -1.16 0.04
N ASP A 74 14.15 -1.09 -1.25
CA ASP A 74 13.68 -2.03 -2.25
C ASP A 74 14.00 -3.49 -1.86
N GLU A 75 15.22 -3.73 -1.37
CA GLU A 75 15.65 -5.06 -0.92
C GLU A 75 14.82 -5.56 0.24
N TRP A 76 14.48 -4.69 1.20
CA TRP A 76 13.67 -5.07 2.35
C TRP A 76 12.25 -5.44 1.91
N LEU A 77 11.63 -4.64 1.04
CA LEU A 77 10.29 -4.96 0.51
C LEU A 77 10.28 -6.25 -0.28
N LEU A 78 11.30 -6.50 -1.12
CA LEU A 78 11.44 -7.74 -1.89
C LEU A 78 11.66 -8.97 -1.01
N GLU A 79 12.28 -8.82 0.16
CA GLU A 79 12.49 -9.91 1.12
C GLU A 79 11.24 -10.23 1.95
N HIS A 80 10.41 -9.23 2.26
CA HIS A 80 9.31 -9.37 3.22
C HIS A 80 7.91 -9.41 2.58
N LEU A 81 7.74 -8.86 1.38
CA LEU A 81 6.48 -8.90 0.65
C LEU A 81 6.46 -10.07 -0.34
N SER A 82 5.25 -10.52 -0.69
CA SER A 82 5.05 -11.59 -1.66
C SER A 82 3.80 -11.32 -2.46
N VAL A 83 3.83 -11.69 -3.75
CA VAL A 83 2.67 -11.58 -4.63
C VAL A 83 1.58 -12.53 -4.14
N SER A 84 0.34 -12.04 -4.12
CA SER A 84 -0.84 -12.82 -3.74
C SER A 84 -1.86 -12.81 -4.88
N GLU A 85 -2.17 -14.00 -5.40
CA GLU A 85 -3.31 -14.18 -6.32
C GLU A 85 -4.67 -14.19 -5.60
N VAL A 86 -4.66 -14.28 -4.27
CA VAL A 86 -5.88 -14.44 -3.47
C VAL A 86 -6.31 -13.09 -2.92
N SER A 87 -7.57 -12.73 -3.17
CA SER A 87 -8.24 -11.66 -2.43
C SER A 87 -8.49 -12.12 -1.00
N THR A 88 -7.74 -11.60 -0.04
CA THR A 88 -7.94 -11.91 1.38
C THR A 88 -9.01 -11.00 2.00
N ASN A 89 -9.71 -11.51 3.02
CA ASN A 89 -10.52 -10.67 3.89
C ASN A 89 -9.61 -9.76 4.71
N LYS A 90 -10.03 -8.51 4.95
CA LYS A 90 -9.34 -7.56 5.83
C LYS A 90 -9.25 -8.14 7.25
N LEU A 91 -8.13 -8.78 7.57
CA LEU A 91 -7.79 -9.29 8.90
C LEU A 91 -6.69 -8.36 9.45
N GLY A 92 -6.91 -7.76 10.62
CA GLY A 92 -6.00 -6.77 11.19
C GLY A 92 -6.67 -5.91 12.26
N ASP A 93 -5.93 -4.93 12.79
CA ASP A 93 -6.48 -4.00 13.79
C ASP A 93 -7.57 -3.10 13.16
N SER A 94 -8.75 -3.04 13.78
CA SER A 94 -9.89 -2.29 13.24
C SER A 94 -9.65 -0.78 13.10
N GLY A 95 -8.79 -0.19 13.94
CA GLY A 95 -8.40 1.21 13.87
C GLY A 95 -7.47 1.46 12.67
N ILE A 96 -6.47 0.61 12.50
CA ILE A 96 -5.54 0.70 11.37
C ILE A 96 -6.27 0.43 10.05
N ILE A 97 -7.17 -0.57 10.01
CA ILE A 97 -8.01 -0.82 8.83
C ILE A 97 -8.81 0.43 8.45
N LYS A 98 -9.40 1.13 9.42
CA LYS A 98 -10.13 2.38 9.15
C LYS A 98 -9.21 3.46 8.60
N GLU A 99 -8.02 3.60 9.17
CA GLU A 99 -7.06 4.61 8.72
C GLU A 99 -6.55 4.33 7.31
N ILE A 100 -6.14 3.09 7.01
CA ILE A 100 -5.72 2.71 5.67
C ILE A 100 -6.88 2.83 4.67
N THR A 101 -8.12 2.55 5.09
CA THR A 101 -9.31 2.80 4.26
C THR A 101 -9.53 4.29 4.02
N ARG A 102 -9.28 5.17 5.00
CA ARG A 102 -9.34 6.63 4.86
C ARG A 102 -8.28 7.14 3.89
N CYS A 103 -7.03 6.67 4.01
CA CYS A 103 -5.94 6.98 3.09
C CYS A 103 -6.25 6.53 1.66
N TRP A 104 -6.75 5.31 1.49
CA TRP A 104 -7.20 4.84 0.18
C TRP A 104 -8.33 5.71 -0.38
N GLY A 105 -9.29 6.13 0.46
CA GLY A 105 -10.34 7.07 0.04
C GLY A 105 -9.80 8.38 -0.53
N GLN A 106 -8.73 8.93 0.05
CA GLN A 106 -8.04 10.12 -0.47
C GLN A 106 -7.36 9.86 -1.81
N VAL A 107 -6.73 8.69 -1.99
CA VAL A 107 -6.16 8.31 -3.29
C VAL A 107 -7.25 8.13 -4.34
N ALA A 108 -8.35 7.46 -3.99
CA ALA A 108 -9.46 7.19 -4.88
C ALA A 108 -10.10 8.46 -5.46
N THR A 109 -10.16 9.57 -4.70
CA THR A 109 -10.66 10.86 -5.23
C THR A 109 -9.78 11.47 -6.32
N ARG A 110 -8.54 10.98 -6.48
CA ARG A 110 -7.54 11.44 -7.47
C ARG A 110 -7.46 10.50 -8.67
N LEU A 111 -8.16 9.37 -8.63
CA LEU A 111 -8.15 8.34 -9.67
C LEU A 111 -9.40 8.40 -10.55
N PRO A 112 -9.37 7.80 -11.75
CA PRO A 112 -10.57 7.59 -12.54
C PRO A 112 -11.65 6.83 -11.74
N PRO A 113 -12.95 7.06 -12.01
CA PRO A 113 -14.05 6.48 -11.23
C PRO A 113 -14.06 4.96 -11.11
N VAL A 114 -13.36 4.24 -11.98
CA VAL A 114 -13.23 2.77 -11.91
C VAL A 114 -12.45 2.30 -10.67
N TYR A 115 -11.65 3.19 -10.05
CA TYR A 115 -10.88 2.94 -8.83
C TYR A 115 -11.58 3.44 -7.54
N ALA A 116 -12.74 4.08 -7.67
CA ALA A 116 -13.49 4.66 -6.57
C ALA A 116 -14.24 3.62 -5.72
#